data_AF-A0A9W8VMS9-F1
#
_entry.id   AF-A0A9W8VMS9-F1
#
_cell.length_a   1.000
_cell.length_b   1.000
_cell.length_c   1.000
_cell.angle_alpha   90.00
_cell.angle_beta   90.00
_cell.angle_gamma   90.00
#
_symmetry.space_group_name_H-M   'P 1'
#
loop_
_entity.id
_entity.type
_entity.pdbx_description
1 polymer ?
#
loop_
_entity_poly.entity_id
_entity_poly.type
_entity_poly.pdbx_seq_one_letter_code
_entity_poly.pdbx_strand_id
1 'polypeptide(L)'
;MTSTSLTTSKAQRRPTSNNSHAPRLRGALIFFLLLACLTSTVLASSETSSSSLRHRRHHIPTAKRYEIHRRKEPSKDEDEEKDEIINTETPSKTEGKSKATTVTIQRAAKTAASTNTPLPEAFDGNLSADLTTTSDSNCPAFLNGILSDPSYETCYPLSMMLQTSRGFFEAQKQLLSIVRVLDATCAANVTYCADFFDAAARNLTASENCKKEMDSGNTVVKQFLYGMKAYEMMYKATCLQTPEDDMYCYANAVTNTTTAANAYFYYLPYNLTLPGSTNPSCSWCIQETMNIFHAAAEDRSQPVALTYEGAARQVNTLCGMDFVNSTLPPEEASAAHSLAPSWAGFVFALASVALVNALL
;
A
#
# COMPACT_ATOMS: atom_id res chain seq x y z
N MET A 1 -7.38 1.13 -66.35
CA MET A 1 -8.32 0.46 -67.27
C MET A 1 -8.88 -0.77 -66.55
N THR A 2 -9.79 -0.59 -65.58
CA THR A 2 -11.25 -0.74 -65.71
C THR A 2 -11.72 -2.01 -66.44
N SER A 3 -12.12 -3.02 -65.67
CA SER A 3 -13.54 -3.45 -65.64
C SER A 3 -13.80 -4.49 -64.56
N THR A 4 -14.70 -4.08 -63.67
CA THR A 4 -15.41 -4.81 -62.63
C THR A 4 -16.51 -5.70 -63.25
N SER A 5 -16.75 -6.89 -62.68
CA SER A 5 -18.01 -7.62 -62.88
C SER A 5 -18.62 -8.04 -61.55
N LEU A 6 -19.83 -7.54 -61.31
CA LEU A 6 -20.73 -7.88 -60.21
C LEU A 6 -21.39 -9.24 -60.46
N THR A 7 -21.59 -10.04 -59.40
CA THR A 7 -22.60 -11.10 -59.39
C THR A 7 -23.41 -11.06 -58.07
N THR A 8 -24.59 -10.44 -58.21
CA THR A 8 -25.91 -10.83 -57.70
C THR A 8 -26.05 -11.66 -56.41
N SER A 9 -26.54 -10.94 -55.38
CA SER A 9 -27.17 -11.41 -54.14
C SER A 9 -28.42 -12.27 -54.39
N LYS A 10 -28.51 -13.42 -53.70
CA LYS A 10 -29.71 -14.27 -53.62
C LYS A 10 -30.36 -14.08 -52.24
N ALA A 11 -31.52 -13.42 -52.24
CA ALA A 11 -32.40 -13.28 -51.09
C ALA A 11 -33.15 -14.60 -50.82
N GLN A 12 -32.88 -15.22 -49.66
CA GLN A 12 -33.61 -16.40 -49.19
C GLN A 12 -34.77 -15.95 -48.30
N ARG A 13 -35.98 -16.40 -48.65
CA ARG A 13 -37.26 -16.06 -48.02
C ARG A 13 -37.40 -16.62 -46.60
N ARG A 14 -38.01 -15.80 -45.75
CA ARG A 14 -38.67 -16.12 -44.47
C ARG A 14 -39.64 -17.30 -44.60
N PRO A 15 -39.65 -18.24 -43.64
CA PRO A 15 -40.86 -18.98 -43.29
C PRO A 15 -41.56 -18.29 -42.10
N THR A 16 -42.80 -17.89 -42.32
CA THR A 16 -43.81 -17.61 -41.30
C THR A 16 -44.18 -18.92 -40.59
N SER A 17 -44.00 -18.99 -39.28
CA SER A 17 -44.59 -20.05 -38.44
C SER A 17 -45.61 -19.43 -37.49
N ASN A 18 -46.81 -19.99 -37.56
CA ASN A 18 -48.02 -19.53 -36.92
C ASN A 18 -48.06 -19.95 -35.44
N ASN A 19 -48.66 -19.09 -34.62
CA ASN A 19 -48.97 -19.31 -33.22
C ASN A 19 -49.86 -20.56 -33.00
N SER A 20 -49.58 -21.32 -31.93
CA SER A 20 -50.57 -22.17 -31.24
C SER A 20 -50.19 -22.38 -29.76
N HIS A 21 -50.95 -21.72 -28.90
CA HIS A 21 -51.28 -21.95 -27.48
C HIS A 21 -50.50 -22.98 -26.62
N ALA A 22 -49.93 -22.49 -25.50
CA ALA A 22 -49.88 -23.22 -24.22
C ALA A 22 -49.74 -22.24 -23.01
N PRO A 23 -50.84 -21.82 -22.34
CA PRO A 23 -50.80 -20.83 -21.26
C PRO A 23 -50.90 -21.48 -19.86
N ARG A 24 -50.07 -22.50 -19.56
CA ARG A 24 -50.08 -23.12 -18.20
C ARG A 24 -48.73 -23.26 -17.52
N LEU A 25 -47.61 -22.93 -18.17
CA LEU A 25 -46.28 -23.06 -17.57
C LEU A 25 -45.71 -21.77 -16.94
N ARG A 26 -46.27 -20.60 -17.29
CA ARG A 26 -45.85 -19.30 -16.72
C ARG A 26 -46.42 -19.01 -15.32
N GLY A 27 -47.55 -19.62 -14.95
CA GLY A 27 -48.17 -19.42 -13.64
C GLY A 27 -47.40 -20.08 -12.49
N ALA A 28 -46.84 -21.27 -12.72
CA ALA A 28 -46.12 -22.03 -11.69
C ALA A 28 -44.77 -21.38 -11.31
N LEU A 29 -44.05 -20.80 -12.29
CA LEU A 29 -42.75 -20.16 -12.07
C LEU A 29 -42.84 -18.86 -11.27
N ILE A 30 -43.93 -18.10 -11.43
CA ILE A 30 -44.17 -16.87 -10.66
C ILE A 30 -44.59 -17.21 -9.22
N PHE A 31 -45.35 -18.29 -9.02
CA PHE A 31 -45.75 -18.74 -7.69
C PHE A 31 -44.56 -19.24 -6.85
N PHE A 32 -43.60 -19.93 -7.46
CA PHE A 32 -42.37 -20.36 -6.79
C PHE A 32 -41.42 -19.20 -6.43
N LEU A 33 -41.32 -18.16 -7.28
CA LEU A 33 -40.51 -16.97 -6.99
C LEU A 33 -41.12 -16.10 -5.87
N LEU A 34 -42.46 -16.04 -5.77
CA LEU A 34 -43.14 -15.31 -4.69
C LEU A 34 -43.08 -16.05 -3.34
N LEU A 35 -43.05 -17.39 -3.34
CA LEU A 35 -42.91 -18.18 -2.10
C LEU A 35 -41.51 -18.04 -1.48
N ALA A 36 -40.47 -17.86 -2.30
CA ALA A 36 -39.09 -17.69 -1.83
C ALA A 36 -38.81 -16.31 -1.19
N CYS A 37 -39.62 -15.28 -1.49
CA CYS A 37 -39.48 -13.96 -0.87
C CYS A 37 -40.16 -13.85 0.51
N LEU A 38 -41.01 -14.80 0.89
CA LEU A 38 -41.78 -14.73 2.14
C LEU A 38 -41.09 -15.39 3.35
N THR A 39 -39.94 -16.06 3.16
CA THR A 39 -39.19 -16.69 4.27
C THR A 39 -37.99 -15.88 4.77
N SER A 40 -37.78 -14.66 4.26
CA SER A 40 -36.65 -13.80 4.67
C SER A 40 -37.13 -12.58 5.45
N THR A 41 -37.95 -12.79 6.47
CA THR A 41 -38.10 -11.82 7.56
C THR A 41 -38.21 -12.57 8.88
N VAL A 42 -37.52 -12.05 9.91
CA VAL A 42 -37.48 -12.50 11.32
C VAL A 42 -36.25 -13.34 11.69
N LEU A 43 -35.12 -12.63 11.91
CA LEU A 43 -34.45 -12.58 13.22
C LEU A 43 -33.65 -11.26 13.28
N ALA A 44 -34.34 -10.26 13.84
CA ALA A 44 -33.80 -9.08 14.51
C ALA A 44 -32.88 -9.54 15.69
N SER A 45 -32.00 -8.77 16.33
CA SER A 45 -31.68 -7.35 16.38
C SER A 45 -30.47 -7.19 17.31
N SER A 46 -29.74 -6.09 17.15
CA SER A 46 -29.02 -5.30 18.17
C SER A 46 -27.97 -5.96 19.08
N GLU A 47 -26.74 -5.49 18.95
CA GLU A 47 -26.03 -4.86 20.08
C GLU A 47 -25.06 -3.79 19.56
N THR A 48 -25.56 -2.55 19.50
CA THR A 48 -24.72 -1.36 19.57
C THR A 48 -24.11 -1.29 20.97
N SER A 49 -22.82 -1.57 21.10
CA SER A 49 -22.07 -1.23 22.30
C SER A 49 -21.15 -0.05 21.98
N SER A 50 -21.66 1.13 22.29
CA SER A 50 -20.88 2.37 22.37
C SER A 50 -20.11 2.34 23.70
N SER A 51 -18.82 2.04 23.65
CA SER A 51 -17.94 2.24 24.81
C SER A 51 -17.24 3.58 24.69
N SER A 52 -17.94 4.62 25.17
CA SER A 52 -17.33 5.84 25.68
C SER A 52 -16.42 5.47 26.86
N LEU A 53 -15.10 5.56 26.68
CA LEU A 53 -14.15 5.49 27.78
C LEU A 53 -13.51 6.85 28.03
N ARG A 54 -14.10 7.48 29.05
CA ARG A 54 -13.64 8.61 29.85
C ARG A 54 -12.12 8.70 29.96
N HIS A 55 -11.65 9.93 29.72
CA HIS A 55 -10.52 10.55 30.40
C HIS A 55 -10.33 10.02 31.84
N ARG A 56 -9.23 9.31 32.07
CA ARG A 56 -8.68 9.10 33.40
C ARG A 56 -7.37 9.88 33.52
N ARG A 57 -7.48 11.12 34.03
CA ARG A 57 -6.33 11.84 34.60
C ARG A 57 -5.77 11.00 35.74
N HIS A 58 -4.51 10.62 35.66
CA HIS A 58 -3.72 10.29 36.84
C HIS A 58 -2.47 11.15 36.91
N HIS A 59 -2.38 11.85 38.04
CA HIS A 59 -1.28 12.68 38.49
C HIS A 59 -0.21 11.78 39.16
N ILE A 60 1.05 11.90 38.70
CA ILE A 60 2.34 12.05 39.44
C ILE A 60 2.75 10.98 40.50
N PRO A 61 3.99 10.43 40.44
CA PRO A 61 5.12 11.03 41.18
C PRO A 61 6.42 11.22 40.39
N THR A 62 6.99 12.41 40.55
CA THR A 62 8.39 12.77 40.34
C THR A 62 9.32 11.92 41.19
N ALA A 63 10.38 11.34 40.61
CA ALA A 63 11.55 10.93 41.38
C ALA A 63 12.85 10.91 40.53
N LYS A 64 13.74 11.83 40.93
CA LYS A 64 15.20 11.71 41.02
C LYS A 64 16.04 11.53 39.74
N ARG A 65 16.48 12.71 39.26
CA ARG A 65 17.87 13.10 38.99
C ARG A 65 18.91 12.07 39.48
N TYR A 66 19.69 11.51 38.55
CA TYR A 66 21.05 11.08 38.82
C TYR A 66 22.01 11.78 37.86
N GLU A 67 23.10 12.23 38.46
CA GLU A 67 24.13 13.10 37.91
C GLU A 67 25.10 12.37 36.98
N ILE A 68 25.62 13.19 36.08
CA ILE A 68 26.73 13.02 35.16
C ILE A 68 27.98 12.50 35.89
N HIS A 69 28.56 11.40 35.41
CA HIS A 69 29.99 11.13 35.58
C HIS A 69 30.73 11.25 34.24
N ARG A 70 31.31 12.43 34.11
CA ARG A 70 32.35 12.87 33.17
C ARG A 70 33.61 12.02 33.33
N ARG A 71 34.11 11.41 32.24
CA ARG A 71 35.45 10.81 32.13
C ARG A 71 36.00 11.25 30.76
N LYS A 72 36.69 12.40 30.70
CA LYS A 72 38.15 12.60 30.76
C LYS A 72 38.86 11.83 29.63
N GLU A 73 39.14 12.57 28.55
CA GLU A 73 40.11 12.22 27.51
C GLU A 73 41.53 12.12 28.07
N PRO A 74 42.44 11.49 27.30
CA PRO A 74 43.70 12.16 27.02
C PRO A 74 44.09 12.16 25.54
N SER A 75 44.34 13.37 25.03
CA SER A 75 45.47 13.83 24.21
C SER A 75 46.19 12.84 23.28
N LYS A 76 46.29 13.22 22.01
CA LYS A 76 47.47 12.98 21.17
C LYS A 76 47.73 14.19 20.26
N ASP A 77 48.96 14.70 20.39
CA ASP A 77 49.61 15.75 19.62
C ASP A 77 50.05 15.25 18.23
N GLU A 78 50.63 16.18 17.43
CA GLU A 78 51.27 16.04 16.09
C GLU A 78 50.29 16.38 14.93
N ASP A 79 50.48 17.36 14.03
CA ASP A 79 51.68 18.07 13.55
C ASP A 79 51.37 19.50 13.03
N GLU A 80 52.41 20.35 13.06
CA GLU A 80 52.47 21.69 12.45
C GLU A 80 52.67 21.63 10.93
N GLU A 81 51.88 22.40 10.17
CA GLU A 81 52.35 22.98 8.90
C GLU A 81 51.78 24.40 8.74
N LYS A 82 52.70 25.33 8.42
CA LYS A 82 52.49 26.77 8.31
C LYS A 82 51.98 27.13 6.90
N ASP A 83 51.05 28.07 6.82
CA ASP A 83 51.07 29.09 5.77
C ASP A 83 50.37 30.39 6.25
N GLU A 84 51.04 31.49 5.94
CA GLU A 84 50.78 32.90 6.29
C GLU A 84 49.69 33.48 5.35
N ILE A 85 48.76 34.35 5.77
CA ILE A 85 48.80 35.82 5.57
C ILE A 85 47.48 36.48 6.08
N ILE A 86 47.62 37.39 7.07
CA ILE A 86 47.06 38.77 7.19
C ILE A 86 45.51 39.01 7.23
N ASN A 87 44.90 39.28 8.40
CA ASN A 87 44.69 40.62 9.02
C ASN A 87 43.59 40.64 10.12
N THR A 88 44.03 40.96 11.34
CA THR A 88 43.49 41.91 12.34
C THR A 88 42.00 42.30 12.31
N GLU A 89 41.24 41.95 13.36
CA GLU A 89 40.70 42.88 14.39
C GLU A 89 39.78 42.14 15.37
N THR A 90 40.03 42.29 16.67
CA THR A 90 39.10 41.98 17.76
C THR A 90 38.64 43.30 18.37
N PRO A 91 37.36 43.45 18.77
CA PRO A 91 37.14 43.67 20.19
C PRO A 91 35.88 43.03 20.79
N SER A 92 36.10 42.42 21.95
CA SER A 92 35.34 42.57 23.20
C SER A 92 33.92 42.01 23.38
N LYS A 93 33.78 41.32 24.53
CA LYS A 93 32.56 40.93 25.25
C LYS A 93 31.55 42.08 25.41
N THR A 94 30.25 41.77 25.34
CA THR A 94 29.24 42.22 26.32
C THR A 94 28.04 41.26 26.31
N GLU A 95 27.61 40.87 27.50
CA GLU A 95 26.43 40.06 27.82
C GLU A 95 25.12 40.83 27.54
N GLY A 96 24.04 40.14 27.12
CA GLY A 96 22.72 40.78 27.17
C GLY A 96 21.57 40.12 26.41
N LYS A 97 20.82 39.27 27.13
CA LYS A 97 19.36 39.07 27.01
C LYS A 97 18.83 38.32 25.77
N SER A 98 18.75 37.00 25.91
CA SER A 98 17.96 36.12 25.05
C SER A 98 16.47 36.49 25.12
N LYS A 99 15.93 37.00 24.02
CA LYS A 99 14.50 37.17 23.79
C LYS A 99 14.03 35.95 23.01
N ALA A 100 12.98 35.29 23.50
CA ALA A 100 12.42 34.10 22.87
C ALA A 100 12.07 34.37 21.39
N THR A 101 12.76 33.69 20.49
CA THR A 101 12.42 33.66 19.06
C THR A 101 11.28 32.68 18.88
N THR A 102 10.06 33.19 18.87
CA THR A 102 8.91 32.48 18.34
C THR A 102 9.18 32.23 16.85
N VAL A 103 9.41 30.97 16.48
CA VAL A 103 9.48 30.56 15.07
C VAL A 103 8.04 30.53 14.55
N THR A 104 7.56 31.69 14.12
CA THR A 104 6.39 31.79 13.26
C THR A 104 6.85 31.36 11.87
N ILE A 105 6.43 30.18 11.40
CA ILE A 105 6.59 29.80 9.99
C ILE A 105 5.66 30.70 9.19
N GLN A 106 6.14 31.88 8.83
CA GLN A 106 5.53 32.68 7.78
C GLN A 106 5.72 31.91 6.48
N ARG A 107 4.59 31.60 5.82
CA ARG A 107 4.50 31.22 4.40
C ARG A 107 5.09 32.35 3.57
N ALA A 108 6.42 32.45 3.53
CA ALA A 108 7.13 33.23 2.56
C ALA A 108 6.94 32.48 1.24
N ALA A 109 6.00 32.98 0.44
CA ALA A 109 5.96 32.70 -0.99
C ALA A 109 7.27 33.21 -1.59
N LYS A 110 8.34 32.42 -1.47
CA LYS A 110 9.41 32.44 -2.45
C LYS A 110 8.72 32.16 -3.77
N THR A 111 8.80 33.13 -4.68
CA THR A 111 8.37 33.06 -6.07
C THR A 111 8.40 31.62 -6.54
N ALA A 112 7.22 31.05 -6.78
CA ALA A 112 7.07 29.72 -7.33
C ALA A 112 7.84 29.71 -8.66
N ALA A 113 9.07 29.22 -8.65
CA ALA A 113 9.61 28.65 -9.86
C ALA A 113 8.58 27.60 -10.24
N SER A 114 7.93 27.76 -11.39
CA SER A 114 7.15 26.70 -12.00
C SER A 114 8.09 25.53 -12.19
N THR A 115 8.21 24.66 -11.19
CA THR A 115 8.83 23.36 -11.37
C THR A 115 7.82 22.55 -12.16
N ASN A 116 7.77 22.81 -13.47
CA ASN A 116 7.16 21.95 -14.47
C ASN A 116 8.00 20.67 -14.63
N THR A 117 8.63 20.20 -13.55
CA THR A 117 9.28 18.91 -13.52
C THR A 117 8.16 17.88 -13.57
N PRO A 118 8.15 16.98 -14.56
CA PRO A 118 7.15 15.93 -14.63
C PRO A 118 7.09 15.15 -13.32
N LEU A 119 5.90 14.67 -12.99
CA LEU A 119 5.74 13.70 -11.92
C LEU A 119 6.58 12.45 -12.24
N PRO A 120 7.26 11.84 -11.26
CA PRO A 120 8.05 10.64 -11.49
C PRO A 120 7.18 9.45 -11.90
N GLU A 121 7.79 8.51 -12.60
CA GLU A 121 7.14 7.27 -13.03
C GLU A 121 7.95 6.09 -12.51
N ALA A 122 7.27 4.97 -12.18
CA ALA A 122 7.98 3.75 -11.82
C ALA A 122 8.76 3.23 -13.03
N PHE A 123 9.93 2.65 -12.77
CA PHE A 123 10.80 2.13 -13.82
C PHE A 123 11.19 3.18 -14.89
N ASP A 124 11.27 4.46 -14.52
CA ASP A 124 11.75 5.58 -15.35
C ASP A 124 13.23 5.50 -15.78
N GLY A 125 13.91 4.40 -15.42
CA GLY A 125 15.20 3.98 -15.95
C GLY A 125 15.09 3.18 -17.25
N ASN A 126 16.13 2.41 -17.57
CA ASN A 126 16.14 1.57 -18.77
C ASN A 126 15.53 0.18 -18.47
N LEU A 127 14.20 0.13 -18.29
CA LEU A 127 13.46 -1.10 -18.03
C LEU A 127 13.78 -2.21 -19.05
N SER A 128 13.95 -1.85 -20.32
CA SER A 128 14.29 -2.77 -21.40
C SER A 128 15.69 -3.38 -21.30
N ALA A 129 16.66 -2.67 -20.69
CA ALA A 129 17.97 -3.25 -20.42
C ALA A 129 17.96 -4.15 -19.18
N ASP A 130 17.11 -3.86 -18.20
CA ASP A 130 17.01 -4.63 -16.96
C ASP A 130 16.16 -5.92 -17.13
N LEU A 131 15.22 -5.90 -18.08
CA LEU A 131 14.53 -7.09 -18.60
C LEU A 131 15.38 -7.72 -19.70
N THR A 132 16.53 -8.30 -19.33
CA THR A 132 17.28 -9.18 -20.24
C THR A 132 16.47 -10.45 -20.53
N THR A 133 15.47 -10.34 -21.40
CA THR A 133 14.64 -11.46 -21.80
C THR A 133 15.06 -11.94 -23.18
N THR A 134 15.45 -13.21 -23.23
CA THR A 134 15.39 -14.05 -24.42
C THR A 134 14.14 -13.73 -25.25
N SER A 135 14.26 -13.71 -26.57
CA SER A 135 13.23 -13.40 -27.57
C SER A 135 11.91 -14.20 -27.47
N ASP A 136 11.81 -15.16 -26.54
CA ASP A 136 10.70 -16.09 -26.36
C ASP A 136 9.86 -15.80 -25.10
N SER A 137 9.93 -14.60 -24.52
CA SER A 137 9.17 -14.21 -23.31
C SER A 137 8.13 -13.14 -23.61
N ASN A 138 6.89 -13.36 -23.15
CA ASN A 138 5.82 -12.35 -23.16
C ASN A 138 5.92 -11.38 -21.97
N CYS A 139 6.81 -11.63 -21.02
CA CYS A 139 6.87 -10.87 -19.78
C CYS A 139 7.10 -9.36 -20.00
N PRO A 140 8.05 -8.91 -20.85
CA PRO A 140 8.23 -7.47 -21.09
C PRO A 140 6.99 -6.80 -21.68
N ALA A 141 6.27 -7.50 -22.56
CA ALA A 141 5.03 -6.97 -23.14
C ALA A 141 3.94 -6.82 -22.06
N PHE A 142 3.82 -7.80 -21.17
CA PHE A 142 2.88 -7.73 -20.04
C PHE A 142 3.21 -6.59 -19.08
N LEU A 143 4.48 -6.43 -18.66
CA LEU A 143 4.89 -5.36 -17.75
C LEU A 143 4.70 -3.96 -18.36
N ASN A 144 5.06 -3.78 -19.63
CA ASN A 144 4.79 -2.53 -20.35
C ASN A 144 3.29 -2.27 -20.50
N GLY A 145 2.49 -3.32 -20.68
CA GLY A 145 1.03 -3.25 -20.70
C GLY A 145 0.46 -2.69 -19.40
N ILE A 146 0.98 -3.10 -18.24
CA ILE A 146 0.58 -2.53 -16.94
C ILE A 146 0.95 -1.05 -16.86
N LEU A 147 2.20 -0.68 -17.20
CA LEU A 147 2.66 0.72 -17.09
C LEU A 147 1.91 1.67 -18.03
N SER A 148 1.40 1.16 -19.15
CA SER A 148 0.62 1.94 -20.13
C SER A 148 -0.90 1.85 -19.91
N ASP A 149 -1.36 1.13 -18.89
CA ASP A 149 -2.79 1.02 -18.59
C ASP A 149 -3.30 2.34 -17.99
N PRO A 150 -4.42 2.91 -18.47
CA PRO A 150 -4.98 4.14 -17.90
C PRO A 150 -5.31 4.04 -16.40
N SER A 151 -5.59 2.82 -15.91
CA SER A 151 -5.78 2.55 -14.48
C SER A 151 -4.49 2.76 -13.72
N TYR A 152 -3.35 2.34 -14.28
CA TYR A 152 -2.04 2.58 -13.67
C TYR A 152 -1.76 4.08 -13.54
N GLU A 153 -1.97 4.85 -14.60
CA GLU A 153 -1.81 6.31 -14.59
C GLU A 153 -2.72 6.97 -13.55
N THR A 154 -3.99 6.56 -13.50
CA THR A 154 -4.99 7.11 -12.57
C THR A 154 -4.67 6.77 -11.11
N CYS A 155 -4.13 5.59 -10.86
CA CYS A 155 -3.84 5.11 -9.52
C CYS A 155 -2.51 5.62 -8.96
N TYR A 156 -1.62 6.08 -9.85
CA TYR A 156 -0.32 6.69 -9.56
C TYR A 156 0.42 6.04 -8.37
N PRO A 157 0.80 4.75 -8.48
CA PRO A 157 1.20 3.92 -7.35
C PRO A 157 2.61 4.28 -6.83
N LEU A 158 2.70 5.05 -5.75
CA LEU A 158 3.97 5.26 -5.03
C LEU A 158 4.65 3.94 -4.65
N SER A 159 3.86 2.91 -4.36
CA SER A 159 4.35 1.57 -4.05
C SER A 159 5.24 0.99 -5.16
N MET A 160 4.99 1.34 -6.42
CA MET A 160 5.81 0.89 -7.55
C MET A 160 7.08 1.72 -7.71
N MET A 161 7.06 2.99 -7.30
CA MET A 161 8.16 3.94 -7.47
C MET A 161 9.26 3.80 -6.41
N LEU A 162 8.92 3.36 -5.19
CA LEU A 162 9.81 3.38 -4.02
C LEU A 162 11.18 2.70 -4.23
N GLN A 163 11.26 1.71 -5.11
CA GLN A 163 12.51 0.98 -5.42
C GLN A 163 13.00 1.17 -6.86
N THR A 164 12.22 1.81 -7.73
CA THR A 164 12.38 1.66 -9.18
C THR A 164 12.46 2.99 -9.91
N SER A 165 12.05 4.10 -9.29
CA SER A 165 11.99 5.41 -9.92
C SER A 165 13.13 6.31 -9.44
N ARG A 166 13.99 6.71 -10.38
CA ARG A 166 15.02 7.72 -10.17
C ARG A 166 14.39 9.08 -9.90
N GLY A 167 13.34 9.43 -10.65
CA GLY A 167 12.60 10.67 -10.45
C GLY A 167 12.00 10.76 -9.04
N PHE A 168 11.50 9.65 -8.50
CA PHE A 168 10.96 9.61 -7.14
C PHE A 168 12.04 9.81 -6.09
N PHE A 169 13.22 9.18 -6.25
CA PHE A 169 14.36 9.42 -5.37
C PHE A 169 14.86 10.87 -5.42
N GLU A 170 14.80 11.53 -6.58
CA GLU A 170 15.08 12.97 -6.67
C GLU A 170 13.98 13.81 -6.00
N ALA A 171 12.71 13.44 -6.15
CA ALA A 171 11.59 14.13 -5.52
C ALA A 171 11.66 14.08 -3.98
N GLN A 172 12.08 12.96 -3.40
CA GLN A 172 12.25 12.81 -1.95
C GLN A 172 13.25 13.79 -1.33
N LYS A 173 14.18 14.35 -2.11
CA LYS A 173 15.20 15.30 -1.60
C LYS A 173 14.64 16.70 -1.32
N GLN A 174 13.40 16.99 -1.75
CA GLN A 174 12.78 18.30 -1.64
C GLN A 174 11.34 18.18 -1.18
N LEU A 175 10.98 18.86 -0.08
CA LEU A 175 9.65 18.77 0.54
C LEU A 175 8.51 19.05 -0.43
N LEU A 176 8.59 20.15 -1.19
CA LEU A 176 7.53 20.49 -2.14
C LEU A 176 7.42 19.48 -3.29
N SER A 177 8.53 18.87 -3.70
CA SER A 177 8.51 17.86 -4.77
C SER A 177 7.85 16.58 -4.29
N ILE A 178 8.20 16.06 -3.11
CA ILE A 178 7.59 14.84 -2.60
C ILE A 178 6.10 15.05 -2.23
N VAL A 179 5.72 16.22 -1.72
CA VAL A 179 4.31 16.54 -1.45
C VAL A 179 3.48 16.49 -2.74
N ARG A 180 3.99 16.98 -3.87
CA ARG A 180 3.28 16.86 -5.17
C ARG A 180 3.07 15.41 -5.62
N VAL A 181 4.05 14.53 -5.38
CA VAL A 181 3.92 13.10 -5.67
C VAL A 181 2.85 12.47 -4.77
N LEU A 182 2.85 12.83 -3.48
CA LEU A 182 1.87 12.35 -2.52
C LEU A 182 0.47 12.85 -2.85
N ASP A 183 0.29 14.12 -3.20
CA ASP A 183 -1.01 14.67 -3.63
C ASP A 183 -1.58 13.90 -4.83
N ALA A 184 -0.74 13.56 -5.81
CA ALA A 184 -1.16 12.75 -6.95
C ALA A 184 -1.51 11.31 -6.55
N THR A 185 -0.71 10.70 -5.66
CA THR A 185 -0.95 9.33 -5.16
C THR A 185 -2.24 9.26 -4.36
N CYS A 186 -2.44 10.20 -3.44
CA CYS A 186 -3.52 10.20 -2.46
C CYS A 186 -4.87 10.65 -3.04
N ALA A 187 -4.89 11.26 -4.23
CA ALA A 187 -6.12 11.56 -4.96
C ALA A 187 -6.81 10.32 -5.56
N ALA A 188 -6.11 9.18 -5.64
CA ALA A 188 -6.63 7.96 -6.25
C ALA A 188 -7.77 7.32 -5.44
N ASN A 189 -8.67 6.61 -6.13
CA ASN A 189 -9.64 5.73 -5.48
C ASN A 189 -8.95 4.44 -5.04
N VAL A 190 -8.58 4.38 -3.75
CA VAL A 190 -7.78 3.26 -3.22
C VAL A 190 -8.41 1.89 -3.44
N THR A 191 -9.73 1.75 -3.33
CA THR A 191 -10.41 0.45 -3.52
C THR A 191 -10.33 -0.02 -4.97
N TYR A 192 -10.67 0.86 -5.92
CA TYR A 192 -10.55 0.55 -7.35
C TYR A 192 -9.11 0.17 -7.73
N CYS A 193 -8.15 0.93 -7.21
CA CYS A 193 -6.75 0.73 -7.53
C CYS A 193 -6.16 -0.52 -6.89
N ALA A 194 -6.55 -0.85 -5.66
CA ALA A 194 -6.19 -2.10 -5.00
C ALA A 194 -6.68 -3.30 -5.81
N ASP A 195 -7.95 -3.30 -6.23
CA ASP A 195 -8.52 -4.37 -7.07
C ASP A 195 -7.76 -4.54 -8.39
N PHE A 196 -7.41 -3.43 -9.05
CA PHE A 196 -6.60 -3.43 -10.27
C PHE A 196 -5.21 -4.05 -10.05
N PHE A 197 -4.49 -3.61 -9.01
CA PHE A 197 -3.14 -4.10 -8.73
C PHE A 197 -3.13 -5.55 -8.25
N ASP A 198 -4.15 -6.00 -7.52
CA ASP A 198 -4.29 -7.40 -7.11
C ASP A 198 -4.61 -8.31 -8.30
N ALA A 199 -5.42 -7.84 -9.25
CA ALA A 199 -5.64 -8.56 -10.50
C ALA A 199 -4.35 -8.63 -11.34
N ALA A 200 -3.63 -7.51 -11.48
CA ALA A 200 -2.36 -7.45 -12.20
C ALA A 200 -1.28 -8.33 -11.56
N ALA A 201 -1.17 -8.35 -10.22
CA ALA A 201 -0.25 -9.21 -9.48
C ALA A 201 -0.54 -10.70 -9.68
N ARG A 202 -1.82 -11.11 -9.67
CA ARG A 202 -2.21 -12.49 -9.99
C ARG A 202 -1.82 -12.86 -11.43
N ASN A 203 -2.15 -11.99 -12.39
CA ASN A 203 -1.84 -12.22 -13.81
C ASN A 203 -0.33 -12.27 -14.07
N LEU A 204 0.47 -11.48 -13.36
CA LEU A 204 1.93 -11.51 -13.48
C LEU A 204 2.51 -12.90 -13.20
N THR A 205 1.92 -13.63 -12.26
CA THR A 205 2.35 -15.00 -11.89
C THR A 205 1.81 -16.10 -12.81
N ALA A 206 1.01 -15.75 -13.81
CA ALA A 206 0.47 -16.70 -14.78
C ALA A 206 1.56 -17.17 -15.77
N SER A 207 1.42 -18.41 -16.25
CA SER A 207 2.39 -19.09 -17.13
C SER A 207 2.69 -18.34 -18.42
N GLU A 208 1.68 -17.69 -18.98
CA GLU A 208 1.66 -16.97 -20.24
C GLU A 208 2.30 -15.58 -20.15
N ASN A 209 2.54 -15.08 -18.93
CA ASN A 209 3.09 -13.75 -18.66
C ASN A 209 4.54 -13.86 -18.16
N CYS A 210 4.75 -13.71 -16.85
CA CYS A 210 6.09 -13.60 -16.26
C CYS A 210 6.46 -14.76 -15.33
N LYS A 211 5.70 -15.87 -15.33
CA LYS A 211 5.98 -16.98 -14.41
C LYS A 211 7.40 -17.54 -14.55
N LYS A 212 7.92 -17.67 -15.77
CA LYS A 212 9.27 -18.17 -16.03
C LYS A 212 10.33 -17.27 -15.40
N GLU A 213 10.20 -15.96 -15.57
CA GLU A 213 11.09 -14.95 -15.01
C GLU A 213 10.97 -14.87 -13.48
N MET A 214 9.77 -15.06 -12.95
CA MET A 214 9.53 -15.14 -11.52
C MET A 214 10.22 -16.37 -10.90
N ASP A 215 10.04 -17.54 -11.52
CA ASP A 215 10.61 -18.81 -11.07
C ASP A 215 12.15 -18.82 -11.21
N SER A 216 12.71 -18.10 -12.19
CA SER A 216 14.17 -17.88 -12.31
C SER A 216 14.72 -16.79 -11.38
N GLY A 217 13.84 -16.12 -10.64
CA GLY A 217 14.21 -15.17 -9.60
C GLY A 217 14.52 -13.76 -10.09
N ASN A 218 14.08 -13.38 -11.29
CA ASN A 218 14.30 -12.05 -11.89
C ASN A 218 13.85 -10.92 -10.94
N THR A 219 14.76 -9.98 -10.67
CA THR A 219 14.56 -8.92 -9.69
C THR A 219 13.53 -7.88 -10.14
N VAL A 220 13.48 -7.53 -11.43
CA VAL A 220 12.52 -6.56 -11.97
C VAL A 220 11.10 -7.09 -11.82
N VAL A 221 10.86 -8.36 -12.18
CA VAL A 221 9.53 -8.96 -12.05
C VAL A 221 9.11 -9.06 -10.58
N LYS A 222 10.03 -9.38 -9.68
CA LYS A 222 9.77 -9.35 -8.22
C LYS A 222 9.43 -7.95 -7.72
N GLN A 223 10.13 -6.92 -8.19
CA GLN A 223 9.83 -5.53 -7.83
C GLN A 223 8.45 -5.10 -8.30
N PHE A 224 8.04 -5.48 -9.52
CA PHE A 224 6.67 -5.30 -10.00
C PHE A 224 5.66 -5.98 -9.07
N LEU A 225 5.87 -7.26 -8.77
CA LEU A 225 4.95 -8.02 -7.91
C LEU A 225 4.80 -7.38 -6.53
N TYR A 226 5.91 -7.01 -5.87
CA TYR A 226 5.86 -6.37 -4.56
C TYR A 226 5.26 -4.97 -4.61
N GLY A 227 5.59 -4.16 -5.61
CA GLY A 227 5.00 -2.83 -5.76
C GLY A 227 3.48 -2.88 -5.96
N MET A 228 2.97 -3.86 -6.73
CA MET A 228 1.53 -4.06 -6.91
C MET A 228 0.86 -4.57 -5.63
N LYS A 229 1.39 -5.63 -5.01
CA LYS A 229 0.82 -6.19 -3.77
C LYS A 229 0.83 -5.21 -2.60
N ALA A 230 1.84 -4.35 -2.52
CA ALA A 230 1.97 -3.37 -1.46
C ALA A 230 1.12 -2.12 -1.69
N TYR A 231 0.41 -1.98 -2.81
CA TYR A 231 -0.28 -0.75 -3.20
C TYR A 231 -1.17 -0.18 -2.09
N GLU A 232 -2.15 -0.95 -1.62
CA GLU A 232 -3.14 -0.45 -0.66
C GLU A 232 -2.48 -0.05 0.67
N MET A 233 -1.59 -0.92 1.17
CA MET A 233 -0.86 -0.67 2.41
C MET A 233 0.02 0.57 2.30
N MET A 234 0.73 0.74 1.18
CA MET A 234 1.59 1.89 0.95
C MET A 234 0.78 3.16 0.73
N TYR A 235 -0.34 3.11 0.01
CA TYR A 235 -1.28 4.23 -0.11
C TYR A 235 -1.70 4.70 1.28
N LYS A 236 -2.21 3.80 2.13
CA LYS A 236 -2.63 4.14 3.49
C LYS A 236 -1.49 4.77 4.29
N ALA A 237 -0.30 4.18 4.23
CA ALA A 237 0.85 4.63 5.02
C ALA A 237 1.42 5.97 4.55
N THR A 238 1.54 6.20 3.24
CA THR A 238 2.13 7.43 2.71
C THR A 238 1.16 8.60 2.66
N CYS A 239 -0.15 8.32 2.58
CA CYS A 239 -1.21 9.30 2.68
C CYS A 239 -1.57 9.67 4.13
N LEU A 240 -0.92 9.09 5.15
CA LEU A 240 -1.04 9.55 6.52
C LEU A 240 -0.57 11.00 6.63
N GLN A 241 -1.45 11.85 7.15
CA GLN A 241 -1.17 13.24 7.49
C GLN A 241 -1.27 13.45 8.99
N THR A 242 -0.37 14.24 9.55
CA THR A 242 -0.42 14.64 10.96
C THR A 242 -1.67 15.45 11.25
N PRO A 243 -2.41 15.15 12.33
CA PRO A 243 -3.66 15.85 12.65
C PRO A 243 -3.47 17.32 13.06
N GLU A 244 -2.24 17.74 13.39
CA GLU A 244 -1.96 19.10 13.83
C GLU A 244 -1.79 20.12 12.68
N ASP A 245 -1.22 19.69 11.57
CA ASP A 245 -0.79 20.57 10.47
C ASP A 245 -0.95 19.97 9.06
N ASP A 246 -1.65 18.83 8.95
CA ASP A 246 -1.95 18.11 7.70
C ASP A 246 -0.70 17.75 6.87
N MET A 247 0.46 17.62 7.52
CA MET A 247 1.72 17.28 6.87
C MET A 247 1.83 15.77 6.66
N TYR A 248 2.14 15.34 5.44
CA TYR A 248 2.34 13.91 5.17
C TYR A 248 3.50 13.33 6.01
N CYS A 249 3.22 12.25 6.73
CA CYS A 249 4.20 11.53 7.53
C CYS A 249 5.37 11.02 6.69
N TYR A 250 5.08 10.54 5.47
CA TYR A 250 6.13 10.10 4.55
C TYR A 250 7.01 11.25 4.07
N ALA A 251 6.41 12.41 3.75
CA ALA A 251 7.18 13.58 3.33
C ALA A 251 8.16 14.02 4.42
N ASN A 252 7.73 14.06 5.68
CA ASN A 252 8.61 14.35 6.80
C ASN A 252 9.68 13.25 6.98
N ALA A 253 9.32 11.97 6.85
CA ALA A 253 10.25 10.86 7.00
C ALA A 253 11.44 10.91 6.01
N VAL A 254 11.21 11.34 4.77
CA VAL A 254 12.26 11.38 3.73
C VAL A 254 12.97 12.73 3.61
N THR A 255 12.40 13.81 4.15
CA THR A 255 12.99 15.17 4.05
C THR A 255 13.62 15.67 5.33
N ASN A 256 13.25 15.13 6.49
CA ASN A 256 13.77 15.56 7.77
C ASN A 256 15.05 14.82 8.15
N THR A 257 16.18 15.53 8.05
CA THR A 257 17.51 14.99 8.34
C THR A 257 17.73 14.59 9.80
N THR A 258 16.91 15.08 10.73
CA THR A 258 17.01 14.73 12.16
C THR A 258 16.36 13.38 12.45
N THR A 259 15.39 12.96 11.64
CA THR A 259 14.61 11.74 11.84
C THR A 259 14.67 10.82 10.61
N ALA A 260 15.80 10.84 9.89
CA ALA A 260 15.98 10.12 8.62
C ALA A 260 15.73 8.60 8.72
N ALA A 261 15.93 8.02 9.91
CA ALA A 261 15.64 6.62 10.18
C ALA A 261 14.15 6.25 9.98
N ASN A 262 13.23 7.22 10.05
CA ASN A 262 11.81 7.01 9.82
C ASN A 262 11.52 6.53 8.40
N ALA A 263 12.36 6.87 7.41
CA ALA A 263 12.18 6.44 6.03
C ALA A 263 12.30 4.91 5.89
N TYR A 264 13.09 4.23 6.74
CA TYR A 264 13.30 2.78 6.66
C TYR A 264 12.02 1.96 6.90
N PHE A 265 11.06 2.51 7.63
CA PHE A 265 9.78 1.84 7.90
C PHE A 265 9.00 1.55 6.62
N TYR A 266 9.04 2.47 5.65
CA TYR A 266 8.32 2.33 4.38
C TYR A 266 8.89 1.25 3.46
N TYR A 267 10.01 0.62 3.83
CA TYR A 267 10.57 -0.53 3.14
C TYR A 267 10.15 -1.88 3.74
N LEU A 268 9.52 -1.90 4.92
CA LEU A 268 9.00 -3.13 5.55
C LEU A 268 8.03 -3.90 4.64
N PRO A 269 7.10 -3.23 3.92
CA PRO A 269 6.24 -3.86 2.91
C PRO A 269 6.94 -4.66 1.82
N TYR A 270 8.23 -4.43 1.60
CA TYR A 270 9.02 -5.04 0.54
C TYR A 270 9.97 -6.12 1.05
N ASN A 271 9.66 -6.69 2.22
CA ASN A 271 10.48 -7.69 2.88
C ASN A 271 11.90 -7.20 3.24
N LEU A 272 12.03 -5.90 3.56
CA LEU A 272 13.28 -5.32 4.04
C LEU A 272 13.14 -5.03 5.54
N THR A 273 13.92 -5.72 6.35
CA THR A 273 13.93 -5.51 7.81
C THR A 273 14.58 -4.17 8.16
N LEU A 274 14.17 -3.58 9.29
CA LEU A 274 14.83 -2.40 9.82
C LEU A 274 16.33 -2.66 10.07
N PRO A 275 17.23 -1.76 9.63
CA PRO A 275 18.63 -1.80 10.06
C PRO A 275 18.75 -1.76 11.59
N GLY A 276 19.74 -2.45 12.15
CA GLY A 276 19.96 -2.46 13.61
C GLY A 276 20.27 -1.06 14.19
N SER A 277 20.73 -0.12 13.36
CA SER A 277 20.97 1.28 13.71
C SER A 277 19.74 2.19 13.59
N THR A 278 18.57 1.65 13.21
CA THR A 278 17.34 2.44 13.07
C THR A 278 16.95 3.03 14.42
N ASN A 279 16.92 4.36 14.50
CA ASN A 279 16.50 5.12 15.67
C ASN A 279 15.26 5.97 15.32
N PRO A 280 14.04 5.44 15.50
CA PRO A 280 12.81 6.15 15.12
C PRO A 280 12.54 7.35 16.02
N SER A 281 11.80 8.34 15.52
CA SER A 281 11.42 9.52 16.30
C SER A 281 10.35 9.27 17.37
N CYS A 282 9.84 8.03 17.51
CA CYS A 282 8.76 7.66 18.43
C CYS A 282 7.54 8.60 18.36
N SER A 283 7.23 9.07 17.15
CA SER A 283 6.16 10.03 16.88
C SER A 283 4.87 9.31 16.50
N TRP A 284 3.77 10.06 16.49
CA TRP A 284 2.48 9.60 15.99
C TRP A 284 2.59 8.96 14.60
N CYS A 285 3.36 9.57 13.68
CA CYS A 285 3.59 8.99 12.35
C CYS A 285 4.16 7.57 12.41
N ILE A 286 5.15 7.30 13.27
CA ILE A 286 5.73 5.94 13.37
C ILE A 286 4.69 4.98 13.95
N GLN A 287 3.94 5.41 14.96
CA GLN A 287 2.89 4.59 15.56
C GLN A 287 1.83 4.20 14.51
N GLU A 288 1.29 5.16 13.77
CA GLU A 288 0.24 4.89 12.79
C GLU A 288 0.73 4.16 11.55
N THR A 289 1.93 4.46 11.05
CA THR A 289 2.55 3.67 9.98
C THR A 289 2.68 2.21 10.40
N MET A 290 3.12 1.94 11.62
CA MET A 290 3.20 0.58 12.14
C MET A 290 1.82 -0.04 12.39
N ASN A 291 0.80 0.73 12.78
CA ASN A 291 -0.57 0.21 12.91
C ASN A 291 -1.14 -0.25 11.55
N ILE A 292 -0.85 0.51 10.47
CA ILE A 292 -1.24 0.13 9.11
C ILE A 292 -0.53 -1.16 8.70
N PHE A 293 0.77 -1.27 8.96
CA PHE A 293 1.54 -2.47 8.64
C PHE A 293 1.13 -3.68 9.48
N HIS A 294 0.74 -3.47 10.73
CA HIS A 294 0.16 -4.51 11.58
C HIS A 294 -1.11 -5.07 10.96
N ALA A 295 -2.05 -4.19 10.59
CA ALA A 295 -3.32 -4.59 9.98
C ALA A 295 -3.09 -5.30 8.64
N ALA A 296 -2.20 -4.77 7.79
CA ALA A 296 -1.86 -5.40 6.52
C ALA A 296 -1.17 -6.77 6.68
N ALA A 297 -0.55 -7.02 7.83
CA ALA A 297 0.07 -8.30 8.12
C ALA A 297 -0.95 -9.41 8.42
N GLU A 298 -2.25 -9.09 8.58
CA GLU A 298 -3.35 -10.08 8.70
C GLU A 298 -3.34 -11.07 7.54
N ASP A 299 -3.12 -10.58 6.31
CA ASP A 299 -2.81 -11.40 5.16
C ASP A 299 -1.33 -11.84 5.19
N ARG A 300 -1.10 -13.12 5.50
CA ARG A 300 0.24 -13.72 5.54
C ARG A 300 0.90 -13.83 4.16
N SER A 301 0.17 -13.60 3.08
CA SER A 301 0.70 -13.52 1.72
C SER A 301 1.42 -12.18 1.45
N GLN A 302 1.19 -11.16 2.30
CA GLN A 302 1.86 -9.87 2.21
C GLN A 302 3.27 -9.95 2.80
N PRO A 303 4.32 -9.43 2.12
CA PRO A 303 5.69 -9.53 2.62
C PRO A 303 5.93 -8.84 3.97
N VAL A 304 5.08 -7.86 4.34
CA VAL A 304 5.15 -7.18 5.64
C VAL A 304 4.97 -8.13 6.83
N ALA A 305 4.24 -9.23 6.65
CA ALA A 305 4.05 -10.23 7.72
C ALA A 305 5.38 -10.87 8.17
N LEU A 306 6.40 -10.89 7.29
CA LEU A 306 7.73 -11.42 7.59
C LEU A 306 8.62 -10.42 8.34
N THR A 307 8.34 -9.12 8.19
CA THR A 307 9.22 -8.05 8.71
C THR A 307 8.62 -7.31 9.91
N TYR A 308 7.29 -7.36 10.08
CA TYR A 308 6.56 -6.58 11.07
C TYR A 308 7.02 -6.84 12.51
N GLU A 309 6.99 -8.08 12.98
CA GLU A 309 7.28 -8.38 14.41
C GLU A 309 8.71 -7.98 14.79
N GLY A 310 9.66 -8.19 13.88
CA GLY A 310 11.05 -7.76 14.07
C GLY A 310 11.15 -6.25 14.23
N ALA A 311 10.48 -5.50 13.36
CA ALA A 311 10.42 -4.05 13.43
C ALA A 311 9.70 -3.57 14.71
N ALA A 312 8.56 -4.15 15.06
CA ALA A 312 7.79 -3.78 16.23
C ALA A 312 8.56 -3.99 17.54
N ARG A 313 9.33 -5.08 17.66
CA ARG A 313 10.22 -5.29 18.81
C ARG A 313 11.30 -4.20 18.92
N GLN A 314 11.91 -3.82 17.81
CA GLN A 314 12.92 -2.75 17.79
C GLN A 314 12.29 -1.40 18.17
N VAL A 315 11.12 -1.08 17.63
CA VAL A 315 10.36 0.13 17.98
C VAL A 315 10.04 0.15 19.47
N ASN A 316 9.46 -0.92 20.02
CA ASN A 316 9.07 -0.97 21.44
C ASN A 316 10.30 -0.92 22.38
N THR A 317 11.45 -1.41 21.93
CA THR A 317 12.71 -1.28 22.69
C THR A 317 13.16 0.18 22.81
N LEU A 318 12.96 0.98 21.76
CA LEU A 318 13.46 2.36 21.69
C LEU A 318 12.42 3.39 22.13
N CYS A 319 11.14 3.15 21.84
CA CYS A 319 10.03 4.08 22.05
C CYS A 319 9.21 3.81 23.31
N GLY A 320 9.51 2.71 24.01
CA GLY A 320 8.77 2.27 25.19
C GLY A 320 7.93 1.03 24.91
N MET A 321 7.69 0.26 25.97
CA MET A 321 6.86 -0.94 25.89
C MET A 321 5.48 -0.60 25.35
N ASP A 322 4.97 -1.48 24.48
CA ASP A 322 3.63 -1.38 23.88
C ASP A 322 3.38 -0.08 23.09
N PHE A 323 4.43 0.58 22.60
CA PHE A 323 4.28 1.71 21.68
C PHE A 323 3.54 1.31 20.40
N VAL A 324 3.84 0.12 19.86
CA VAL A 324 3.10 -0.56 18.78
C VAL A 324 2.83 -2.01 19.18
N ASN A 325 1.87 -2.67 18.50
CA ASN A 325 1.62 -4.09 18.72
C ASN A 325 2.87 -4.92 18.37
N SER A 326 3.31 -5.79 19.27
CA SER A 326 4.54 -6.58 19.09
C SER A 326 4.31 -7.92 18.38
N THR A 327 3.06 -8.29 18.15
CA THR A 327 2.62 -9.55 17.56
C THR A 327 1.85 -9.30 16.27
N LEU A 328 1.73 -10.32 15.43
CA LEU A 328 0.83 -10.27 14.28
C LEU A 328 -0.64 -10.33 14.72
N PRO A 329 -1.57 -9.68 13.98
CA PRO A 329 -2.99 -9.92 14.18
C PRO A 329 -3.33 -11.39 13.88
N PRO A 330 -4.49 -11.90 14.35
CA PRO A 330 -5.01 -13.20 13.91
C PRO A 330 -4.97 -13.31 12.39
N GLU A 331 -4.59 -14.46 11.85
CA GLU A 331 -4.57 -14.65 10.39
C GLU A 331 -6.00 -14.59 9.83
N GLU A 332 -6.18 -13.94 8.69
CA GLU A 332 -7.44 -14.01 7.96
C GLU A 332 -7.71 -15.47 7.61
N ALA A 333 -8.70 -16.07 8.27
CA ALA A 333 -9.23 -17.34 7.84
C ALA A 333 -9.90 -17.08 6.49
N SER A 334 -9.16 -17.27 5.40
CA SER A 334 -9.75 -17.40 4.07
C SER A 334 -10.82 -18.46 4.19
N ALA A 335 -12.08 -18.05 4.20
CA ALA A 335 -13.19 -18.93 3.92
C ALA A 335 -13.04 -19.32 2.45
N ALA A 336 -12.08 -20.22 2.19
CA ALA A 336 -12.05 -21.03 1.00
C ALA A 336 -13.48 -21.51 0.88
N HIS A 337 -14.16 -21.04 -0.16
CA HIS A 337 -15.54 -21.31 -0.42
C HIS A 337 -15.68 -22.83 -0.41
N SER A 338 -16.07 -23.38 0.74
CA SER A 338 -16.61 -24.72 0.87
C SER A 338 -18.00 -24.63 0.26
N LEU A 339 -18.03 -24.38 -1.05
CA LEU A 339 -19.09 -24.83 -1.93
C LEU A 339 -18.95 -26.35 -1.93
N ALA A 340 -19.31 -26.97 -0.80
CA ALA A 340 -19.81 -28.32 -0.82
C ALA A 340 -20.93 -28.29 -1.87
N PRO A 341 -20.75 -28.97 -3.01
CA PRO A 341 -21.65 -28.78 -4.11
C PRO A 341 -23.02 -29.30 -3.67
N SER A 342 -24.02 -28.44 -3.78
CA SER A 342 -25.38 -28.57 -3.25
C SER A 342 -26.16 -29.80 -3.76
N TRP A 343 -25.57 -30.61 -4.65
CA TRP A 343 -26.13 -31.88 -5.09
C TRP A 343 -25.93 -33.03 -4.08
N ALA A 344 -24.98 -32.93 -3.14
CA ALA A 344 -24.79 -33.96 -2.11
C ALA A 344 -25.99 -34.07 -1.14
N GLY A 345 -26.76 -32.98 -0.96
CA GLY A 345 -28.00 -32.99 -0.17
C GLY A 345 -29.20 -33.62 -0.88
N PHE A 346 -29.21 -33.66 -2.21
CA PHE A 346 -30.33 -34.22 -2.98
C PHE A 346 -30.32 -35.75 -3.05
N VAL A 347 -29.15 -36.38 -2.91
CA VAL A 347 -29.03 -37.84 -2.93
C VAL A 347 -29.57 -38.47 -1.64
N PHE A 348 -29.44 -37.81 -0.49
CA PHE A 348 -29.98 -38.32 0.78
C PHE A 348 -31.50 -38.14 0.92
N ALA A 349 -32.10 -37.16 0.25
CA ALA A 349 -33.56 -36.96 0.28
C ALA A 349 -34.34 -37.93 -0.63
N LEU A 350 -33.70 -38.49 -1.68
CA LEU A 350 -34.35 -39.48 -2.56
C LEU A 350 -34.26 -40.91 -2.02
N ALA A 351 -33.30 -41.20 -1.13
CA ALA A 351 -33.19 -42.51 -0.48
C ALA A 351 -34.27 -42.75 0.59
N SER A 352 -34.81 -41.70 1.21
CA SER A 352 -35.88 -41.83 2.23
C SER A 352 -37.27 -42.01 1.62
N VAL A 353 -37.53 -41.50 0.41
CA VAL A 353 -38.83 -41.69 -0.28
C VAL A 353 -38.97 -43.11 -0.84
N ALA A 354 -37.86 -43.75 -1.23
CA ALA A 354 -37.87 -45.13 -1.72
C ALA A 354 -38.17 -46.16 -0.62
N LEU A 355 -37.88 -45.85 0.65
CA LEU A 355 -38.11 -46.75 1.78
C LEU A 355 -39.55 -46.70 2.32
N VAL A 356 -40.26 -45.58 2.14
CA VAL A 356 -41.67 -45.44 2.57
C VAL A 356 -42.62 -46.14 1.60
N ASN A 357 -42.31 -46.17 0.30
CA ASN A 357 -43.13 -46.86 -0.71
C ASN A 357 -42.90 -48.39 -0.77
N ALA A 358 -42.01 -48.94 0.04
CA ALA A 358 -41.79 -50.39 0.16
C ALA A 358 -42.46 -51.01 1.41
N LEU A 359 -43.15 -50.19 2.23
CA LEU A 359 -43.78 -50.59 3.50
C LEU A 359 -45.30 -50.25 3.57
N LEU A 360 -45.90 -49.91 2.44
CA LEU A 360 -47.35 -49.81 2.19
C LEU A 360 -47.67 -50.65 0.97
#